data_AF-A0A4R6YCQ8-F1
#
_entry.id   AF-A0A4R6YCQ8-F1
#
_cell.length_a   1.000
_cell.length_b   1.000
_cell.length_c   1.000
_cell.angle_alpha   90.00
_cell.angle_beta   90.00
_cell.angle_gamma   90.00
#
_symmetry.space_group_name_H-M   'P 1'
#
loop_
_entity.id
_entity.type
_entity.pdbx_description
1 polymer ?
#
loop_
_entity_poly.entity_id
_entity_poly.type
_entity_poly.pdbx_seq_one_letter_code
_entity_poly.pdbx_strand_id
1 'polypeptide(L)'
;MVAFTGSTAVGKHLTGLAARHMKPVLMELGGHAPVIVCDDVDPVAAAITSAVRKARNAGQVCTSPTRFFVQERVYEAFTRAFAGKAGAIAVGNGLDAATQMGPLANHRRIEAMETLVADARARGARVLAGGERLGNRGYFFPVTVMVDLPDDARAMREEPFGGVKESGYGREGLAHYTVIKNVSHRMTIA
;
A
#
# COMPACT_ATOMS: atom_id res chain seq x y z
N MET A 1 10.13 24.64 -18.69
CA MET A 1 9.78 23.91 -17.46
C MET A 1 9.32 22.51 -17.82
N VAL A 2 9.63 21.50 -17.00
CA VAL A 2 9.13 20.12 -17.12
C VAL A 2 8.29 19.80 -15.90
N ALA A 3 7.01 19.50 -16.09
CA ALA A 3 6.11 19.03 -15.03
C ALA A 3 5.80 17.54 -15.28
N PHE A 4 6.00 16.70 -14.27
CA PHE A 4 5.83 15.26 -14.39
C PHE A 4 5.26 14.63 -13.12
N THR A 5 4.24 13.79 -13.28
CA THR A 5 3.69 12.93 -12.24
C THR A 5 3.91 11.47 -12.65
N GLY A 6 4.57 10.68 -11.81
CA GLY A 6 4.87 9.29 -12.15
C GLY A 6 5.87 8.64 -11.20
N SER A 7 6.72 7.76 -11.71
CA SER A 7 7.67 7.02 -10.87
C SER A 7 8.88 7.86 -10.48
N THR A 8 9.44 7.60 -9.30
CA THR A 8 10.69 8.23 -8.84
C THR A 8 11.85 8.00 -9.82
N ALA A 9 11.96 6.80 -10.42
CA ALA A 9 13.00 6.50 -11.38
C ALA A 9 12.94 7.39 -12.64
N VAL A 10 11.74 7.56 -13.22
CA VAL A 10 11.54 8.43 -14.39
C VAL A 10 11.72 9.90 -14.00
N GLY A 11 11.22 10.32 -12.84
CA GLY A 11 11.39 11.68 -12.35
C GLY A 11 12.88 12.07 -12.18
N LYS A 12 13.69 11.19 -11.59
CA LYS A 12 15.15 11.37 -11.49
C LYS A 12 15.79 11.51 -12.87
N HIS A 13 15.43 10.64 -13.81
CA HIS A 13 15.95 10.69 -15.18
C HIS A 13 15.59 12.00 -15.90
N LEU A 14 14.32 12.40 -15.87
CA LEU A 14 13.85 13.65 -16.48
C LEU A 14 14.48 14.88 -15.83
N THR A 15 14.69 14.85 -14.51
CA THR A 15 15.40 15.92 -13.79
C THR A 15 16.85 16.06 -14.29
N GLY A 16 17.56 14.94 -14.48
CA GLY A 16 18.91 14.94 -15.04
C GLY A 16 18.97 15.52 -16.45
N LEU A 17 18.00 15.18 -17.32
CA LEU A 17 17.90 15.75 -18.66
C LEU A 17 17.58 17.24 -18.65
N ALA A 18 16.66 17.68 -17.78
CA ALA A 18 16.27 19.08 -17.67
C ALA A 18 17.41 19.96 -17.15
N ALA A 19 18.22 19.45 -16.22
CA ALA A 19 19.37 20.16 -15.65
C ALA A 19 20.41 20.54 -16.70
N ARG A 20 20.63 19.70 -17.73
CA ARG A 20 21.53 19.98 -18.86
C ARG A 20 21.14 21.23 -19.67
N HIS A 21 19.91 21.69 -19.52
CA HIS A 21 19.35 22.83 -20.25
C HIS A 21 18.85 23.94 -19.33
N MET A 22 19.21 23.92 -18.04
CA MET A 22 18.75 24.89 -17.03
C MET A 22 17.21 25.04 -17.01
N LYS A 23 16.48 23.95 -17.31
CA LYS A 23 15.01 23.96 -17.33
C LYS A 23 14.48 23.69 -15.92
N PRO A 24 13.58 24.53 -15.38
CA PRO A 24 12.90 24.24 -14.11
C PRO A 24 12.10 22.94 -14.18
N VAL A 25 12.01 22.25 -13.04
CA VAL A 25 11.30 20.96 -12.91
C VAL A 25 10.29 20.97 -11.76
N LEU A 26 9.15 20.30 -11.96
CA LEU A 26 8.15 19.98 -10.93
C LEU A 26 7.82 18.49 -11.02
N MET A 27 7.97 17.76 -9.92
CA MET A 27 8.01 16.30 -9.90
C MET A 27 7.12 15.73 -8.78
N GLU A 28 6.04 15.06 -9.15
CA GLU A 28 5.12 14.36 -8.23
C GLU A 28 5.33 12.85 -8.35
N LEU A 29 6.16 12.27 -7.48
CA LEU A 29 6.85 10.98 -7.75
C LEU A 29 6.33 9.78 -6.94
N GLY A 30 5.06 9.83 -6.52
CA GLY A 30 4.43 8.79 -5.71
C GLY A 30 4.78 8.87 -4.22
N GLY A 31 4.20 7.97 -3.43
CA GLY A 31 4.24 8.05 -1.98
C GLY A 31 4.00 6.69 -1.32
N HIS A 32 4.86 6.34 -0.37
CA HIS A 32 4.62 5.21 0.52
C HIS A 32 4.39 5.78 1.93
N ALA A 33 3.45 6.72 2.06
CA ALA A 33 3.25 7.46 3.31
C ALA A 33 2.59 6.56 4.40
N PRO A 34 3.00 6.69 5.67
CA PRO A 34 2.36 6.01 6.79
C PRO A 34 1.02 6.64 7.16
N VAL A 35 0.13 5.82 7.69
CA VAL A 35 -1.06 6.20 8.47
C VAL A 35 -0.80 5.75 9.90
N ILE A 36 -0.93 6.63 10.89
CA ILE A 36 -0.71 6.27 12.29
C ILE A 36 -2.06 6.27 13.00
N VAL A 37 -2.35 5.20 13.73
CA VAL A 37 -3.60 4.96 14.46
C VAL A 37 -3.23 4.76 15.93
N CYS A 38 -3.49 5.79 16.72
CA CYS A 38 -3.30 5.77 18.16
C CYS A 38 -4.51 5.11 18.85
N ASP A 39 -4.38 4.78 20.13
CA ASP A 39 -5.42 4.10 20.90
C ASP A 39 -6.55 5.01 21.43
N ASP A 40 -6.46 6.30 21.13
CA ASP A 40 -7.47 7.33 21.44
C ASP A 40 -8.51 7.53 20.32
N VAL A 41 -8.40 6.81 19.20
CA VAL A 41 -9.37 6.84 18.10
C VAL A 41 -10.31 5.63 18.14
N ASP A 42 -11.47 5.73 17.48
CA ASP A 42 -12.29 4.54 17.17
C ASP A 42 -11.58 3.68 16.12
N PRO A 43 -11.08 2.48 16.48
CA PRO A 43 -10.29 1.69 15.56
C PRO A 43 -11.12 1.02 14.47
N VAL A 44 -12.40 0.78 14.71
CA VAL A 44 -13.29 0.14 13.73
C VAL A 44 -13.67 1.16 12.66
N ALA A 45 -14.08 2.36 13.06
CA ALA A 45 -14.39 3.44 12.12
C ALA A 45 -13.15 3.84 11.29
N ALA A 46 -11.98 3.95 11.94
CA ALA A 46 -10.72 4.21 11.26
C ALA A 46 -10.36 3.12 10.24
N ALA A 47 -10.51 1.85 10.61
CA ALA A 47 -10.23 0.71 9.74
C ALA A 47 -11.15 0.67 8.50
N ILE A 48 -12.46 0.86 8.68
CA ILE A 48 -13.42 0.84 7.57
C ILE A 48 -13.13 1.97 6.58
N THR A 49 -12.90 3.18 7.10
CA THR A 49 -12.59 4.36 6.27
C THR A 49 -11.31 4.13 5.49
N SER A 50 -10.30 3.56 6.14
CA SER A 50 -9.01 3.24 5.55
C SER A 50 -9.10 2.20 4.45
N ALA A 51 -9.86 1.12 4.66
CA ALA A 51 -10.08 0.08 3.64
C ALA A 51 -10.80 0.66 2.40
N VAL A 52 -11.82 1.51 2.59
CA VAL A 52 -12.51 2.20 1.49
C VAL A 52 -11.56 3.13 0.72
N ARG A 53 -10.72 3.89 1.43
CA ARG A 53 -9.74 4.78 0.79
C ARG A 53 -8.67 4.00 0.04
N LYS A 54 -8.22 2.86 0.58
CA LYS A 54 -7.28 1.96 -0.09
C LYS A 54 -7.87 1.35 -1.36
N ALA A 55 -9.16 1.05 -1.38
CA ALA A 55 -9.84 0.44 -2.53
C ALA A 55 -10.01 1.37 -3.74
N ARG A 56 -9.97 2.70 -3.53
CA ARG A 56 -10.13 3.67 -4.61
C ARG A 56 -9.08 3.45 -5.70
N ASN A 57 -9.54 3.36 -6.94
CA ASN A 57 -8.71 3.07 -8.11
C ASN A 57 -7.82 1.81 -7.94
N ALA A 58 -8.32 0.80 -7.23
CA ALA A 58 -7.55 -0.38 -6.83
C ALA A 58 -6.26 -0.07 -6.07
N GLY A 59 -6.25 1.04 -5.32
CA GLY A 59 -5.11 1.53 -4.57
C GLY A 59 -4.04 2.23 -5.41
N GLN A 60 -4.28 2.42 -6.71
CA GLN A 60 -3.37 3.09 -7.65
C GLN A 60 -3.54 4.61 -7.58
N VAL A 61 -3.33 5.16 -6.37
CA VAL A 61 -3.40 6.59 -6.07
C VAL A 61 -2.13 6.95 -5.30
N CYS A 62 -1.45 8.03 -5.67
CA CYS A 62 -0.17 8.43 -5.03
C CYS A 62 -0.27 8.68 -3.53
N THR A 63 -1.47 9.03 -3.04
CA THR A 63 -1.79 9.23 -1.62
C THR A 63 -2.58 8.07 -1.02
N SER A 64 -2.59 6.90 -1.67
CA SER A 64 -3.29 5.72 -1.15
C SER A 64 -2.67 5.32 0.19
N PRO A 65 -3.48 5.03 1.22
CA PRO A 65 -2.95 4.58 2.50
C PRO A 65 -2.48 3.15 2.34
N THR A 66 -1.19 2.99 2.04
CA THR A 66 -0.56 1.69 1.76
C THR A 66 0.12 1.13 2.98
N ARG A 67 0.45 2.01 3.95
CA ARG A 67 1.18 1.74 5.16
C ARG A 67 0.41 2.27 6.36
N PHE A 68 0.13 1.48 7.36
CA PHE A 68 -0.40 1.98 8.62
C PHE A 68 0.50 1.53 9.76
N PHE A 69 0.31 2.13 10.91
CA PHE A 69 0.97 1.87 12.17
C PHE A 69 -0.11 2.01 13.22
N VAL A 70 -0.43 0.95 13.95
CA VAL A 70 -1.56 0.90 14.87
C VAL A 70 -1.08 0.42 16.21
N GLN A 71 -1.39 1.21 17.22
CA GLN A 71 -1.01 0.95 18.59
C GLN A 71 -1.61 -0.37 19.10
N GLU A 72 -0.83 -1.10 19.89
CA GLU A 72 -1.11 -2.49 20.26
C GLU A 72 -2.54 -2.69 20.82
N ARG A 73 -2.99 -1.78 21.68
CA ARG A 73 -4.31 -1.85 22.33
C ARG A 73 -5.48 -1.92 21.35
N VAL A 74 -5.35 -1.30 20.18
CA VAL A 74 -6.41 -1.21 19.17
C VAL A 74 -6.15 -2.06 17.92
N TYR A 75 -5.03 -2.76 17.89
CA TYR A 75 -4.53 -3.56 16.77
C TYR A 75 -5.53 -4.61 16.28
N GLU A 76 -6.03 -5.47 17.16
CA GLU A 76 -6.93 -6.57 16.76
C GLU A 76 -8.27 -6.07 16.23
N ALA A 77 -8.84 -5.06 16.89
CA ALA A 77 -10.09 -4.46 16.45
C ALA A 77 -9.94 -3.81 15.07
N PHE A 78 -8.85 -3.06 14.86
CA PHE A 78 -8.56 -2.43 13.58
C PHE A 78 -8.33 -3.45 12.46
N THR A 79 -7.41 -4.40 12.65
CA THR A 79 -7.05 -5.40 11.61
C THR A 79 -8.26 -6.22 11.19
N ARG A 80 -9.07 -6.69 12.15
CA ARG A 80 -10.28 -7.47 11.87
C ARG A 80 -11.32 -6.65 11.09
N ALA A 81 -11.59 -5.41 11.50
CA ALA A 81 -12.53 -4.54 10.81
C ALA A 81 -12.05 -4.18 9.40
N PHE A 82 -10.74 -3.92 9.24
CA PHE A 82 -10.14 -3.63 7.95
C PHE A 82 -10.26 -4.84 7.02
N ALA A 83 -9.86 -6.03 7.48
CA ALA A 83 -9.93 -7.26 6.70
C ALA A 83 -11.36 -7.61 6.31
N GLY A 84 -12.32 -7.47 7.23
CA GLY A 84 -13.74 -7.67 6.94
C GLY A 84 -14.24 -6.70 5.87
N LYS A 85 -13.92 -5.41 5.97
CA LYS A 85 -14.29 -4.44 4.94
C LYS A 85 -13.59 -4.71 3.60
N ALA A 86 -12.31 -5.08 3.63
CA ALA A 86 -11.52 -5.39 2.44
C ALA A 86 -12.10 -6.58 1.66
N GLY A 87 -12.44 -7.66 2.37
CA GLY A 87 -13.04 -8.87 1.78
C GLY A 87 -14.45 -8.65 1.23
N ALA A 88 -15.18 -7.66 1.74
CA ALA A 88 -16.53 -7.33 1.28
C ALA A 88 -16.57 -6.39 0.06
N ILE A 89 -15.43 -5.94 -0.47
CA ILE A 89 -15.41 -5.05 -1.63
C ILE A 89 -15.68 -5.85 -2.90
N ALA A 90 -16.73 -5.47 -3.63
CA ALA A 90 -17.05 -6.06 -4.93
C ALA A 90 -16.05 -5.61 -5.99
N VAL A 91 -15.14 -6.51 -6.39
CA VAL A 91 -14.17 -6.28 -7.46
C VAL A 91 -14.74 -6.77 -8.79
N GLY A 92 -14.74 -5.93 -9.82
CA GLY A 92 -15.41 -6.28 -11.07
C GLY A 92 -15.20 -5.29 -12.20
N ASN A 93 -15.95 -5.51 -13.28
CA ASN A 93 -15.94 -4.62 -14.44
C ASN A 93 -16.47 -3.24 -14.05
N GLY A 94 -15.73 -2.18 -14.37
CA GLY A 94 -16.10 -0.80 -14.03
C GLY A 94 -17.39 -0.29 -14.69
N LEU A 95 -17.94 -1.01 -15.67
CA LEU A 95 -19.25 -0.72 -16.26
C LEU A 95 -20.43 -1.35 -15.52
N ASP A 96 -20.17 -2.28 -14.59
CA ASP A 96 -21.20 -2.90 -13.76
C ASP A 96 -21.49 -2.02 -12.53
N ALA A 97 -22.76 -1.71 -12.29
CA ALA A 97 -23.21 -0.88 -11.17
C ALA A 97 -22.93 -1.50 -9.79
N ALA A 98 -22.77 -2.83 -9.71
CA ALA A 98 -22.42 -3.52 -8.47
C ALA A 98 -20.92 -3.43 -8.14
N THR A 99 -20.08 -3.02 -9.10
CA THR A 99 -18.62 -2.93 -8.92
C THR A 99 -18.25 -1.77 -8.01
N GLN A 100 -17.49 -2.07 -6.96
CA GLN A 100 -16.92 -1.08 -6.04
C GLN A 100 -15.43 -0.81 -6.32
N MET A 101 -14.73 -1.75 -6.96
CA MET A 101 -13.33 -1.61 -7.32
C MET A 101 -13.03 -2.27 -8.67
N GLY A 102 -12.41 -1.53 -9.59
CA GLY A 102 -12.00 -2.02 -10.90
C GLY A 102 -10.69 -2.83 -10.87
N PRO A 103 -10.14 -3.16 -12.06
CA PRO A 103 -8.87 -3.87 -12.16
C PRO A 103 -7.67 -2.95 -11.88
N LEU A 104 -6.51 -3.57 -11.71
CA LEU A 104 -5.22 -2.91 -11.88
C LEU A 104 -5.02 -2.48 -13.33
N ALA A 105 -4.12 -1.51 -13.56
CA ALA A 105 -3.97 -0.89 -14.87
C ALA A 105 -3.42 -1.83 -15.96
N ASN A 106 -2.61 -2.82 -15.59
CA ASN A 106 -1.92 -3.71 -16.54
C ASN A 106 -1.37 -4.96 -15.86
N HIS A 107 -0.95 -5.94 -16.67
CA HIS A 107 -0.43 -7.23 -16.21
C HIS A 107 0.77 -7.12 -15.25
N ARG A 108 1.75 -6.24 -15.53
CA ARG A 108 2.91 -6.05 -14.64
C ARG A 108 2.55 -5.54 -13.23
N ARG A 109 1.31 -5.09 -12.99
CA ARG A 109 0.83 -4.78 -11.63
C ARG A 109 0.34 -6.03 -10.91
N ILE A 110 -0.20 -7.02 -11.63
CA ILE A 110 -0.53 -8.33 -11.06
C ILE A 110 0.74 -9.01 -10.56
N GLU A 111 1.76 -9.13 -11.43
CA GLU A 111 3.03 -9.76 -11.08
C GLU A 111 3.70 -9.08 -9.88
N ALA A 112 3.65 -7.74 -9.83
CA ALA A 112 4.20 -6.97 -8.71
C ALA A 112 3.45 -7.27 -7.40
N MET A 113 2.11 -7.33 -7.44
CA MET A 113 1.31 -7.67 -6.26
C MET A 113 1.56 -9.11 -5.79
N GLU A 114 1.56 -10.08 -6.71
CA GLU A 114 1.86 -11.49 -6.41
C GLU A 114 3.24 -11.64 -5.77
N THR A 115 4.24 -10.94 -6.32
CA THR A 115 5.61 -10.94 -5.80
C THR A 115 5.69 -10.37 -4.39
N LEU A 116 5.00 -9.25 -4.11
CA LEU A 116 4.98 -8.65 -2.78
C LEU A 116 4.28 -9.54 -1.75
N VAL A 117 3.18 -10.19 -2.13
CA VAL A 117 2.45 -11.13 -1.27
C VAL A 117 3.29 -12.39 -1.02
N ALA A 118 3.96 -12.92 -2.04
CA ALA A 118 4.82 -14.08 -1.91
C ALA A 118 6.01 -13.81 -0.98
N ASP A 119 6.70 -12.67 -1.14
CA ASP A 119 7.78 -12.24 -0.24
C ASP A 119 7.28 -12.09 1.21
N ALA A 120 6.12 -11.45 1.40
CA ALA A 120 5.51 -11.31 2.72
C ALA A 120 5.23 -12.67 3.38
N ARG A 121 4.58 -13.60 2.66
CA ARG A 121 4.29 -14.95 3.15
C ARG A 121 5.57 -15.72 3.48
N ALA A 122 6.58 -15.68 2.60
CA ALA A 122 7.87 -16.35 2.82
C ALA A 122 8.61 -15.83 4.06
N ARG A 123 8.31 -14.59 4.46
CA ARG A 123 8.86 -13.91 5.63
C ARG A 123 8.03 -14.05 6.90
N GLY A 124 7.00 -14.90 6.89
CA GLY A 124 6.20 -15.24 8.08
C GLY A 124 4.97 -14.37 8.30
N ALA A 125 4.64 -13.49 7.36
CA ALA A 125 3.45 -12.68 7.49
C ALA A 125 2.17 -13.45 7.23
N ARG A 126 1.09 -13.02 7.90
CA ARG A 126 -0.25 -13.58 7.71
C ARG A 126 -1.03 -12.73 6.72
N VAL A 127 -1.85 -13.36 5.88
CA VAL A 127 -2.78 -12.67 4.99
C VAL A 127 -4.19 -12.85 5.55
N LEU A 128 -4.82 -11.76 5.98
CA LEU A 128 -6.16 -11.74 6.58
C LEU A 128 -7.29 -11.63 5.56
N ALA A 129 -7.01 -11.05 4.38
CA ALA A 129 -7.97 -10.93 3.28
C ALA A 129 -7.22 -10.80 1.95
N GLY A 130 -7.83 -11.28 0.86
CA GLY A 130 -7.25 -11.20 -0.48
C GLY A 130 -5.93 -11.99 -0.61
N GLY A 131 -4.95 -11.41 -1.30
CA GLY A 131 -3.62 -11.99 -1.48
C GLY A 131 -3.40 -12.72 -2.80
N GLU A 132 -4.46 -12.95 -3.57
CA GLU A 132 -4.40 -13.76 -4.78
C GLU A 132 -5.23 -13.13 -5.88
N ARG A 133 -4.79 -13.31 -7.13
CA ARG A 133 -5.47 -12.79 -8.31
C ARG A 133 -6.88 -13.35 -8.45
N LEU A 134 -7.83 -12.52 -8.88
CA LEU A 134 -9.19 -12.97 -9.20
C LEU A 134 -9.27 -13.43 -10.66
N GLY A 135 -9.37 -14.74 -10.86
CA GLY A 135 -9.50 -15.35 -12.17
C GLY A 135 -8.28 -15.17 -13.08
N ASN A 136 -8.44 -15.49 -14.37
CA ASN A 136 -7.37 -15.45 -15.37
C ASN A 136 -7.57 -14.40 -16.47
N ARG A 137 -8.72 -13.69 -16.47
CA ARG A 137 -9.05 -12.64 -17.44
C ARG A 137 -9.13 -11.28 -16.75
N GLY A 138 -8.58 -10.26 -17.42
CA GLY A 138 -8.41 -8.94 -16.82
C GLY A 138 -7.33 -8.91 -15.74
N TYR A 139 -7.14 -7.75 -15.11
CA TYR A 139 -6.09 -7.52 -14.11
C TYR A 139 -6.72 -7.31 -12.73
N PHE A 140 -7.58 -8.22 -12.32
CA PHE A 140 -8.29 -8.11 -11.05
C PHE A 140 -7.47 -8.69 -9.90
N PHE A 141 -7.29 -7.89 -8.87
CA PHE A 141 -6.62 -8.27 -7.63
C PHE A 141 -7.41 -7.68 -6.46
N PRO A 142 -7.77 -8.46 -5.43
CA PRO A 142 -8.59 -7.98 -4.33
C PRO A 142 -7.77 -7.09 -3.41
N VAL A 143 -8.47 -6.27 -2.60
CA VAL A 143 -7.79 -5.58 -1.50
C VAL A 143 -7.20 -6.63 -0.57
N THR A 144 -5.88 -6.60 -0.45
CA THR A 144 -5.10 -7.65 0.21
C THR A 144 -4.61 -7.15 1.54
N VAL A 145 -5.03 -7.74 2.65
CA VAL A 145 -4.61 -7.32 3.99
C VAL A 145 -3.59 -8.32 4.49
N MET A 146 -2.34 -7.89 4.61
CA MET A 146 -1.31 -8.68 5.28
C MET A 146 -1.01 -8.08 6.65
N VAL A 147 -0.54 -8.90 7.58
CA VAL A 147 -0.22 -8.54 8.95
C VAL A 147 1.03 -9.30 9.37
N ASP A 148 1.74 -8.82 10.37
CA ASP A 148 2.96 -9.42 10.93
C ASP A 148 4.12 -9.64 9.92
N LEU A 149 4.42 -8.71 8.98
CA LEU A 149 5.64 -8.80 8.16
C LEU A 149 6.85 -8.12 8.81
N PRO A 150 8.05 -8.73 8.68
CA PRO A 150 9.35 -8.13 8.95
C PRO A 150 9.59 -6.76 8.30
N ASP A 151 10.34 -5.90 9.00
CA ASP A 151 10.78 -4.58 8.51
C ASP A 151 11.62 -4.67 7.22
N ASP A 152 12.19 -5.86 6.98
CA ASP A 152 12.96 -6.16 5.78
C ASP A 152 12.13 -6.76 4.64
N ALA A 153 10.83 -6.98 4.84
CA ALA A 153 9.95 -7.40 3.77
C ALA A 153 9.84 -6.32 2.70
N ARG A 154 9.72 -6.75 1.45
CA ARG A 154 9.68 -5.83 0.29
C ARG A 154 8.52 -4.87 0.39
N ALA A 155 7.34 -5.33 0.81
CA ALA A 155 6.16 -4.48 1.02
C ALA A 155 6.38 -3.36 2.06
N MET A 156 7.39 -3.49 2.93
CA MET A 156 7.77 -2.42 3.86
C MET A 156 8.55 -1.29 3.18
N ARG A 157 9.28 -1.57 2.11
CA ARG A 157 10.20 -0.63 1.43
C ARG A 157 9.70 -0.19 0.05
N GLU A 158 8.95 -1.04 -0.61
CA GLU A 158 8.45 -0.86 -1.97
C GLU A 158 7.01 -0.38 -1.95
N GLU A 159 6.71 0.66 -2.71
CA GLU A 159 5.35 1.09 -2.94
C GLU A 159 4.66 0.09 -3.88
N PRO A 160 3.52 -0.51 -3.52
CA PRO A 160 2.90 -1.60 -4.31
C PRO A 160 2.57 -1.24 -5.76
N PHE A 161 2.35 0.05 -6.04
CA PHE A 161 2.05 0.56 -7.37
C PHE A 161 3.14 1.46 -7.96
N GLY A 162 4.09 1.90 -7.12
CA GLY A 162 5.28 2.64 -7.50
C GLY A 162 6.49 1.72 -7.71
N GLY A 163 7.65 2.32 -7.99
CA GLY A 163 8.92 1.60 -7.98
C GLY A 163 9.53 1.53 -6.58
N VAL A 164 10.69 0.90 -6.45
CA VAL A 164 11.48 0.91 -5.22
C VAL A 164 11.90 2.34 -4.89
N LYS A 165 11.70 2.80 -3.65
CA LYS A 165 12.37 4.00 -3.15
C LYS A 165 13.76 3.63 -2.65
N GLU A 166 14.79 4.17 -3.29
CA GLU A 166 16.19 4.12 -2.79
C GLU A 166 16.42 5.03 -1.58
N SER A 167 15.50 5.95 -1.28
CA SER A 167 15.67 6.88 -0.16
C SER A 167 15.57 6.11 1.16
N GLY A 168 16.73 5.69 1.67
CA GLY A 168 16.94 5.11 3.01
C GLY A 168 16.61 6.05 4.18
N TYR A 169 15.92 7.16 3.95
CA TYR A 169 15.40 8.05 4.99
C TYR A 169 13.92 7.76 5.21
N GLY A 170 13.68 6.70 5.98
CA GLY A 170 12.40 6.29 6.52
C GLY A 170 12.55 5.44 7.78
N ARG A 171 13.73 5.50 8.42
CA ARG A 171 13.93 5.06 9.81
C ARG A 171 13.33 6.14 10.70
N GLU A 172 12.02 6.28 10.69
CA GLU A 172 11.34 6.98 11.78
C GLU A 172 11.48 6.09 13.00
N GLY A 173 12.39 6.47 13.90
CA GLY A 173 12.63 5.83 15.20
C GLY A 173 11.43 6.02 16.11
N LEU A 174 10.34 5.34 15.80
CA LEU A 174 9.10 5.31 16.58
C LEU A 174 9.12 4.03 17.44
N ALA A 175 9.80 4.09 18.58
CA ALA A 175 10.02 2.96 19.49
C ALA A 175 8.75 2.41 20.19
N HIS A 176 7.55 2.88 19.82
CA HIS A 176 6.28 2.55 20.48
C HIS A 176 5.12 2.26 19.52
N TYR A 177 5.37 2.04 18.22
CA TYR A 177 4.31 1.91 17.22
C TYR A 177 4.48 0.67 16.33
N THR A 178 3.52 -0.24 16.42
CA THR A 178 3.36 -1.44 15.56
C THR A 178 2.83 -1.04 14.18
N VAL A 179 3.33 -1.63 13.08
CA VAL A 179 3.19 -1.07 11.72
C VAL A 179 2.06 -1.68 10.85
N ILE A 180 0.72 -1.49 11.02
CA ILE A 180 -0.28 -2.02 10.05
C ILE A 180 -0.24 -1.43 8.62
N LYS A 181 0.71 -1.66 7.72
CA LYS A 181 0.41 -1.59 6.27
C LYS A 181 -0.65 -2.63 5.90
N ASN A 182 -0.81 -2.98 4.64
CA ASN A 182 -1.16 -4.39 4.37
C ASN A 182 0.02 -5.31 4.79
N VAL A 183 0.54 -5.12 6.00
CA VAL A 183 1.68 -5.68 6.72
C VAL A 183 1.54 -5.25 8.17
N SER A 184 1.82 -6.01 9.20
CA SER A 184 1.92 -5.46 10.56
C SER A 184 3.07 -6.11 11.28
N HIS A 185 3.27 -5.92 12.57
CA HIS A 185 4.38 -6.57 13.27
C HIS A 185 4.14 -6.52 14.75
N ARG A 186 4.23 -7.65 15.42
CA ARG A 186 4.16 -7.69 16.88
C ARG A 186 5.59 -7.69 17.44
N MET A 187 6.11 -6.52 17.81
CA MET A 187 7.33 -6.43 18.63
C MET A 187 6.94 -6.43 20.11
N THR A 188 7.47 -7.38 20.86
CA THR A 188 7.34 -7.46 22.33
C THR A 188 8.36 -6.51 22.96
N ILE A 189 7.91 -5.68 23.91
CA ILE A 189 8.75 -4.74 24.65
C ILE A 189 9.49 -5.52 25.76
N ALA A 190 10.79 -5.30 25.90
CA ALA A 190 11.56 -5.62 27.11
C ALA A 190 11.69 -4.36 27.97
#